data_AF-A0A975JMZ7-F1
#
_entry.id   AF-A0A975JMZ7-F1
#
_cell.length_a   1.000
_cell.length_b   1.000
_cell.length_c   1.000
_cell.angle_alpha   90.00
_cell.angle_beta   90.00
_cell.angle_gamma   90.00
#
_symmetry.space_group_name_H-M   'P 1'
#
loop_
_entity.id
_entity.type
_entity.pdbx_description
1 polymer ?
#
loop_
_entity_poly.entity_id
_entity_poly.type
_entity_poly.pdbx_seq_one_letter_code
_entity_poly.pdbx_strand_id
1 'polypeptide(L)'
;MPAPTPTPTPTPTPTPSPTGGQPYDASATALDPYLAAITSELVLYNAKARNYRVSLIETDVDLMRMHIWDEQIGRQVAGFEFENPDYNRLPERVLLNSSNPLNGQQFSGLQGWLKLNASAIVPGPGILQFSGPETSRINRANVSTRSDYTRPKSIDDFQEIIPVGPGRSLTTIRAALESLYAGGRLANQSNPNQLPVCLRANPFHRIALVLDPGTYTGASEHVPDWVYLVGRVPNSVVIEHAPGATGPIIEGQANTGAIDLTLRNTVPNGPSGTARYAWHTDFVHGVQTPDSEGDINRDYAVDFRRVKFIVGHSAQIQAFGSGIGVQASVNFIDCELDCESTSYRGPLVTANNSSGTIGGGRFTFANCRDVSGRDASATTIGVQSKTDATNPNIVEVNDCQGFASIALSPGTLGVFPGKWRLTGNTPMMVVSFIPGDMLG
;
A
#
# COMPACT_ATOMS: atom_id res chain seq x y z
N MET A 1 15.29 36.15 -44.55
CA MET A 1 15.31 36.11 -43.07
C MET A 1 15.70 34.71 -42.66
N PRO A 2 16.78 34.51 -41.87
CA PRO A 2 17.16 33.19 -41.40
C PRO A 2 16.15 32.68 -40.37
N ALA A 3 15.82 31.39 -40.44
CA ALA A 3 14.93 30.73 -39.49
C ALA A 3 15.57 30.70 -38.09
N PRO A 4 14.81 30.98 -37.02
CA PRO A 4 15.33 30.97 -35.66
C PRO A 4 15.83 29.57 -35.30
N THR A 5 17.06 29.50 -34.79
CA THR A 5 17.64 28.28 -34.26
C THR A 5 16.86 27.88 -33.01
N PRO A 6 16.37 26.62 -32.90
CA PRO A 6 15.64 26.19 -31.72
C PRO A 6 16.56 26.19 -30.51
N THR A 7 16.16 26.93 -29.47
CA THR A 7 16.81 26.91 -28.17
C THR A 7 16.63 25.51 -27.56
N PRO A 8 17.70 24.81 -27.18
CA PRO A 8 17.58 23.50 -26.56
C PRO A 8 16.84 23.64 -25.23
N THR A 9 15.76 22.87 -25.07
CA THR A 9 15.07 22.72 -23.80
C THR A 9 16.03 22.09 -22.79
N PRO A 10 16.26 22.69 -21.61
CA PRO A 10 17.15 22.12 -20.62
C PRO A 10 16.64 20.74 -20.21
N THR A 11 17.50 19.73 -20.35
CA THR A 11 17.25 18.41 -19.79
C THR A 11 17.18 18.55 -18.26
N PRO A 12 16.11 18.08 -17.60
CA PRO A 12 16.02 18.16 -16.14
C PRO A 12 17.19 17.40 -15.53
N THR A 13 17.98 18.09 -14.71
CA THR A 13 19.05 17.48 -13.92
C THR A 13 18.42 16.42 -12.99
N PRO A 14 18.94 15.19 -12.96
CA PRO A 14 18.44 14.18 -12.03
C PRO A 14 18.58 14.68 -10.59
N THR A 15 17.48 14.68 -9.83
CA THR A 15 17.52 14.94 -8.39
C THR A 15 18.38 13.85 -7.73
N PRO A 16 19.44 14.19 -6.98
CA PRO A 16 20.24 13.18 -6.28
C PRO A 16 19.35 12.39 -5.32
N SER A 17 19.62 11.09 -5.20
CA SER A 17 18.98 10.27 -4.16
C SER A 17 19.39 10.83 -2.79
N PRO A 18 18.47 10.85 -1.82
CA PRO A 18 18.76 11.37 -0.50
C PRO A 18 19.81 10.50 0.19
N THR A 19 20.81 11.17 0.74
CA THR A 19 22.03 10.54 1.27
C THR A 19 21.92 10.18 2.76
N GLY A 20 20.85 10.60 3.45
CA GLY A 20 20.54 10.26 4.84
C GLY A 20 21.46 10.89 5.91
N GLY A 21 22.71 11.21 5.59
CA GLY A 21 23.75 11.47 6.60
C GLY A 21 23.82 12.87 7.25
N GLN A 22 23.00 13.85 6.83
CA GLN A 22 22.94 15.18 7.45
C GLN A 22 21.49 15.70 7.41
N PRO A 23 20.69 15.54 8.49
CA PRO A 23 19.25 15.81 8.47
C PRO A 23 18.90 17.28 8.19
N TYR A 24 19.69 18.21 8.72
CA TYR A 24 19.44 19.65 8.65
C TYR A 24 20.38 20.38 7.70
N ASP A 25 19.88 21.46 7.11
CA ASP A 25 20.65 22.31 6.21
C ASP A 25 21.68 23.13 7.00
N ALA A 26 22.85 23.40 6.41
CA ALA A 26 23.84 24.29 7.02
C ALA A 26 23.30 25.71 7.25
N SER A 27 22.23 26.10 6.55
CA SER A 27 21.52 27.36 6.77
C SER A 27 20.64 27.38 8.03
N ALA A 28 20.42 26.25 8.72
CA ALA A 28 19.71 26.20 10.00
C ALA A 28 20.64 26.65 11.14
N THR A 29 20.93 27.95 11.19
CA THR A 29 21.94 28.55 12.08
C THR A 29 21.54 28.59 13.56
N ALA A 30 20.28 28.33 13.87
CA ALA A 30 19.73 28.35 15.23
C ALA A 30 19.06 27.01 15.57
N LEU A 31 19.60 25.90 15.04
CA LEU A 31 19.09 24.56 15.30
C LEU A 31 19.14 24.24 16.80
N ASP A 32 18.00 23.84 17.35
CA ASP A 32 17.92 23.46 18.76
C ASP A 32 18.80 22.23 19.04
N PRO A 33 19.65 22.25 20.09
CA PRO A 33 20.55 21.15 20.39
C PRO A 33 19.85 19.82 20.64
N TYR A 34 18.65 19.83 21.21
CA TYR A 34 17.88 18.61 21.44
C TYR A 34 17.40 18.02 20.12
N LEU A 35 16.82 18.84 19.23
CA LEU A 35 16.40 18.42 17.90
C LEU A 35 17.56 17.79 17.11
N ALA A 36 18.74 18.42 17.16
CA ALA A 36 19.96 17.91 16.54
C ALA A 36 20.43 16.58 17.15
N ALA A 37 20.31 16.41 18.47
CA ALA A 37 20.78 15.22 19.16
C ALA A 37 19.95 13.98 18.89
N ILE A 38 18.62 14.14 18.74
CA ILE A 38 17.70 13.01 18.60
C ILE A 38 17.44 12.60 17.15
N THR A 39 17.71 13.47 16.17
CA THR A 39 17.49 13.18 14.75
C THR A 39 18.82 12.88 14.08
N SER A 40 19.08 11.60 13.80
CA SER A 40 20.34 11.17 13.17
C SER A 40 20.27 11.15 11.65
N GLU A 41 19.11 10.83 11.09
CA GLU A 41 18.84 10.87 9.65
C GLU A 41 17.37 11.30 9.46
N LEU A 42 17.09 11.98 8.36
CA LEU A 42 15.73 12.37 7.97
C LEU A 42 15.68 12.32 6.45
N VAL A 43 14.70 11.63 5.87
CA VAL A 43 14.55 11.47 4.43
C VAL A 43 13.09 11.68 4.07
N LEU A 44 12.84 12.58 3.12
CA LEU A 44 11.51 12.83 2.55
C LEU A 44 11.51 12.38 1.09
N TYR A 45 10.47 11.67 0.68
CA TYR A 45 10.27 11.18 -0.67
C TYR A 45 8.81 11.34 -1.10
N ASN A 46 8.55 11.24 -2.41
CA ASN A 46 7.31 11.75 -3.01
C ASN A 46 7.02 13.22 -2.61
N ALA A 47 8.08 13.98 -2.33
CA ALA A 47 7.97 15.37 -1.93
C ALA A 47 7.87 16.27 -3.15
N LYS A 48 7.24 17.44 -3.01
CA LYS A 48 7.37 18.50 -4.01
C LYS A 48 8.76 19.13 -3.86
N ALA A 49 9.28 19.78 -4.91
CA ALA A 49 10.58 20.46 -4.87
C ALA A 49 10.52 21.76 -4.04
N ARG A 50 10.23 21.63 -2.74
CA ARG A 50 9.92 22.72 -1.81
C ARG A 50 10.86 22.72 -0.62
N ASN A 51 10.73 23.74 0.22
CA ASN A 51 11.47 23.86 1.48
C ASN A 51 10.63 23.29 2.62
N TYR A 52 11.21 22.30 3.31
CA TYR A 52 10.58 21.66 4.46
C TYR A 52 11.37 21.94 5.73
N ARG A 53 10.67 21.95 6.86
CA ARG A 53 11.30 22.04 8.19
C ARG A 53 10.55 21.19 9.20
N VAL A 54 11.20 20.84 10.30
CA VAL A 54 10.48 20.33 11.48
C VAL A 54 9.76 21.51 12.13
N SER A 55 8.46 21.42 12.39
CA SER A 55 7.71 22.48 13.08
C SER A 55 7.49 22.24 14.56
N LEU A 56 7.51 20.98 14.96
CA LEU A 56 7.23 20.59 16.33
C LEU A 56 7.97 19.30 16.65
N ILE A 57 8.50 19.21 17.86
CA ILE A 57 8.79 17.96 18.52
C ILE A 57 8.29 17.97 19.97
N GLU A 58 7.72 16.85 20.39
CA GLU A 58 7.26 16.61 21.74
C GLU A 58 7.68 15.20 22.16
N THR A 59 8.24 15.08 23.36
CA THR A 59 8.71 13.82 23.93
C THR A 59 8.29 13.75 25.40
N ASP A 60 7.04 13.45 25.67
CA ASP A 60 6.45 13.29 27.00
C ASP A 60 6.30 11.79 27.38
N VAL A 61 5.97 11.51 28.64
CA VAL A 61 5.74 10.15 29.14
C VAL A 61 4.62 9.41 28.39
N ASP A 62 3.59 10.16 27.96
CA ASP A 62 2.42 9.59 27.30
C ASP A 62 2.38 9.87 25.79
N LEU A 63 3.32 10.66 25.27
CA LEU A 63 3.28 11.11 23.87
C LEU A 63 4.66 11.41 23.31
N MET A 64 4.96 10.87 22.13
CA MET A 64 6.07 11.34 21.31
C MET A 64 5.58 11.70 19.92
N ARG A 65 5.85 12.92 19.44
CA ARG A 65 5.48 13.32 18.08
C ARG A 65 6.45 14.30 17.44
N MET A 66 6.49 14.28 16.11
CA MET A 66 7.21 15.25 15.29
C MET A 66 6.38 15.62 14.08
N HIS A 67 6.31 16.91 13.74
CA HIS A 67 5.62 17.40 12.56
C HIS A 67 6.58 18.07 11.56
N ILE A 68 6.27 17.92 10.28
CA ILE A 68 6.95 18.52 9.14
C ILE A 68 6.07 19.61 8.55
N TRP A 69 6.66 20.78 8.30
CA TRP A 69 6.02 21.96 7.72
C TRP A 69 6.55 22.24 6.32
N ASP A 70 5.64 22.56 5.39
CA ASP A 70 5.97 23.07 4.07
C ASP A 70 5.87 24.59 4.08
N GLU A 71 7.02 25.25 3.91
CA GLU A 71 7.12 26.71 3.98
C GLU A 71 6.40 27.42 2.84
N GLN A 72 6.26 26.77 1.68
CA GLN A 72 5.70 27.43 0.51
C GLN A 72 4.19 27.54 0.57
N ILE A 73 3.53 26.55 1.18
CA ILE A 73 2.08 26.53 1.31
C ILE A 73 1.60 26.82 2.74
N GLY A 74 2.52 26.95 3.70
CA GLY A 74 2.20 27.39 5.06
C GLY A 74 1.33 26.40 5.83
N ARG A 75 1.59 25.09 5.73
CA ARG A 75 0.89 24.06 6.52
C ARG A 75 1.78 22.88 6.92
N GLN A 76 1.32 22.12 7.90
CA GLN A 76 1.89 20.82 8.25
C GLN A 76 1.54 19.81 7.15
N VAL A 77 2.55 19.05 6.72
CA VAL A 77 2.45 18.15 5.57
C VAL A 77 2.75 16.70 5.92
N ALA A 78 3.48 16.44 7.00
CA ALA A 78 3.71 15.08 7.47
C ALA A 78 4.05 15.06 8.96
N GLY A 79 4.06 13.89 9.58
CA GLY A 79 4.52 13.73 10.96
C GLY A 79 4.38 12.30 11.47
N PHE A 80 4.75 12.05 12.72
CA PHE A 80 4.45 10.80 13.42
C PHE A 80 3.99 11.10 14.84
N GLU A 81 3.28 10.14 15.43
CA GLU A 81 2.81 10.20 16.81
C GLU A 81 2.86 8.80 17.44
N PHE A 82 3.41 8.70 18.65
CA PHE A 82 3.39 7.53 19.52
C PHE A 82 2.65 7.89 20.81
N GLU A 83 1.55 7.20 21.05
CA GLU A 83 0.87 7.23 22.35
C GLU A 83 1.57 6.23 23.29
N ASN A 84 1.86 6.64 24.52
CA ASN A 84 2.54 5.85 25.55
C ASN A 84 3.85 5.19 25.05
N PRO A 85 4.82 5.96 24.52
CA PRO A 85 6.04 5.42 23.93
C PRO A 85 6.91 4.66 24.93
N ASP A 86 7.34 3.43 24.58
CA ASP A 86 8.44 2.76 25.27
C ASP A 86 9.78 3.28 24.73
N TYR A 87 10.32 4.31 25.38
CA TYR A 87 11.58 4.96 25.02
C TYR A 87 12.78 4.00 24.97
N ASN A 88 12.72 2.86 25.68
CA ASN A 88 13.79 1.86 25.65
C ASN A 88 13.70 0.91 24.45
N ARG A 89 12.58 0.94 23.72
CA ARG A 89 12.28 0.04 22.61
C ARG A 89 11.78 0.78 21.37
N LEU A 90 12.14 2.06 21.23
CA LEU A 90 11.82 2.82 20.04
C LEU A 90 12.44 2.15 18.81
N PRO A 91 11.72 2.14 17.67
CA PRO A 91 12.28 1.64 16.43
C PRO A 91 13.44 2.55 15.99
N GLU A 92 14.44 1.96 15.35
CA GLU A 92 15.58 2.71 14.83
C GLU A 92 15.14 3.80 13.83
N ARG A 93 14.11 3.49 13.02
CA ARG A 93 13.51 4.41 12.04
C ARG A 93 12.02 4.57 12.31
N VAL A 94 11.50 5.77 12.08
CA VAL A 94 10.10 6.13 12.23
C VAL A 94 9.57 6.67 10.92
N LEU A 95 8.51 6.04 10.40
CA LEU A 95 7.83 6.49 9.19
C LEU A 95 7.01 7.75 9.48
N LEU A 96 7.05 8.71 8.54
CA LEU A 96 6.19 9.88 8.55
C LEU A 96 4.85 9.54 7.88
N ASN A 97 3.77 9.81 8.59
CA ASN A 97 2.42 9.85 8.05
C ASN A 97 2.24 11.11 7.20
N SER A 98 1.75 10.94 5.98
CA SER A 98 1.53 11.98 4.96
C SER A 98 0.23 12.78 5.14
N SER A 99 -0.56 12.46 6.18
CA SER A 99 -1.77 13.22 6.55
C SER A 99 -1.41 14.49 7.33
N ASN A 100 -2.11 15.59 7.07
CA ASN A 100 -2.03 16.78 7.89
C ASN A 100 -2.60 16.48 9.29
N PRO A 101 -1.79 16.56 10.37
CA PRO A 101 -2.25 16.21 11.71
C PRO A 101 -3.25 17.23 12.30
N LEU A 102 -3.40 18.42 11.70
CA LEU A 102 -4.40 19.43 12.08
C LEU A 102 -5.71 19.33 11.28
N ASN A 103 -5.68 18.63 10.15
CA ASN A 103 -6.88 18.40 9.33
C ASN A 103 -6.74 17.06 8.60
N GLY A 104 -7.33 16.01 9.16
CA GLY A 104 -7.24 14.64 8.62
C GLY A 104 -7.86 14.44 7.22
N GLN A 105 -8.46 15.47 6.62
CA GLN A 105 -8.91 15.45 5.22
C GLN A 105 -7.88 16.03 4.24
N GLN A 106 -6.78 16.60 4.74
CA GLN A 106 -5.72 17.18 3.91
C GLN A 106 -4.52 16.24 3.85
N PHE A 107 -4.04 16.02 2.64
CA PHE A 107 -2.90 15.16 2.36
C PHE A 107 -1.83 15.95 1.62
N SER A 108 -0.57 15.65 1.89
CA SER A 108 0.53 16.27 1.15
C SER A 108 1.12 15.35 0.08
N GLY A 109 0.79 14.06 0.14
CA GLY A 109 1.48 12.98 -0.57
C GLY A 109 2.93 12.76 -0.12
N LEU A 110 3.46 13.62 0.75
CA LEU A 110 4.82 13.57 1.24
C LEU A 110 4.99 12.37 2.17
N GLN A 111 5.86 11.46 1.77
CA GLN A 111 6.28 10.36 2.61
C GLN A 111 7.69 10.61 3.11
N GLY A 112 8.10 9.86 4.12
CA GLY A 112 9.44 10.00 4.66
C GLY A 112 9.67 9.10 5.84
N TRP A 113 10.90 9.09 6.31
CA TRP A 113 11.26 8.47 7.57
C TRP A 113 12.34 9.30 8.25
N LEU A 114 12.46 9.13 9.56
CA LEU A 114 13.59 9.64 10.32
C LEU A 114 14.23 8.51 11.12
N LYS A 115 15.53 8.61 11.35
CA LYS A 115 16.27 7.72 12.24
C LYS A 115 16.47 8.42 13.57
N LEU A 116 15.92 7.82 14.63
CA LEU A 116 16.00 8.36 15.98
C LEU A 116 17.27 7.89 16.68
N ASN A 117 17.93 8.80 17.39
CA ASN A 117 18.93 8.45 18.38
C ASN A 117 18.24 8.26 19.74
N ALA A 118 17.77 7.05 20.01
CA ALA A 118 17.00 6.75 21.22
C ALA A 118 17.74 7.13 22.52
N SER A 119 19.08 7.01 22.53
CA SER A 119 19.90 7.36 23.71
C SER A 119 19.93 8.85 24.03
N ALA A 120 19.58 9.71 23.07
CA ALA A 120 19.53 11.16 23.26
C ALA A 120 18.13 11.66 23.65
N ILE A 121 17.11 10.79 23.61
CA ILE A 121 15.74 11.17 23.94
C ILE A 121 15.59 11.24 25.46
N VAL A 122 15.14 12.39 25.94
CA VAL A 122 14.87 12.62 27.37
C VAL A 122 13.36 12.85 27.51
N PRO A 123 12.61 11.86 28.03
CA PRO A 123 11.18 12.04 28.27
C PRO A 123 10.97 13.17 29.27
N GLY A 124 10.22 14.19 28.87
CA GLY A 124 9.91 15.36 29.68
C GLY A 124 8.84 16.23 29.01
N PRO A 125 8.12 17.06 29.78
CA PRO A 125 6.89 17.75 29.32
C PRO A 125 7.12 18.89 28.30
N GLY A 126 8.24 18.89 27.58
CA GLY A 126 8.64 19.95 26.66
C GLY A 126 8.07 19.75 25.26
N ILE A 127 7.21 20.68 24.83
CA ILE A 127 6.90 20.88 23.42
C ILE A 127 7.89 21.90 22.88
N LEU A 128 8.76 21.47 21.96
CA LEU A 128 9.62 22.39 21.20
C LEU A 128 8.91 22.75 19.91
N GLN A 129 8.64 24.04 19.73
CA GLN A 129 8.05 24.59 18.51
C GLN A 129 9.10 25.39 17.75
N PHE A 130 9.16 25.15 16.45
CA PHE A 130 10.06 25.82 15.54
C PHE A 130 9.21 26.66 14.58
N SER A 131 9.48 27.95 14.48
CA SER A 131 8.66 28.89 13.71
C SER A 131 9.24 29.21 12.32
N GLY A 132 10.53 28.97 12.11
CA GLY A 132 11.22 29.37 10.88
C GLY A 132 12.35 28.43 10.43
N PRO A 133 12.77 28.53 9.17
CA PRO A 133 13.77 27.65 8.56
C PRO A 133 15.15 27.74 9.22
N GLU A 134 15.48 28.87 9.84
CA GLU A 134 16.72 29.07 10.59
C GLU A 134 16.87 28.14 11.79
N THR A 135 15.76 27.61 12.31
CA THR A 135 15.75 26.74 13.50
C THR A 135 15.64 25.25 13.20
N SER A 136 15.23 24.86 11.99
CA SER A 136 14.87 23.46 11.74
C SER A 136 14.75 23.05 10.26
N ARG A 137 15.31 23.82 9.33
CA ARG A 137 15.25 23.49 7.89
C ARG A 137 15.89 22.14 7.61
N ILE A 138 15.16 21.31 6.87
CA ILE A 138 15.62 19.99 6.42
C ILE A 138 16.56 20.18 5.24
N ASN A 139 17.68 19.46 5.25
CA ASN A 139 18.65 19.51 4.17
C ASN A 139 17.98 19.10 2.86
N ARG A 140 18.14 19.91 1.80
CA ARG A 140 17.54 19.62 0.49
C ARG A 140 18.05 18.32 -0.11
N ALA A 141 19.27 17.90 0.22
CA ALA A 141 19.79 16.59 -0.17
C ALA A 141 18.90 15.46 0.34
N ASN A 142 18.16 15.64 1.42
CA ASN A 142 17.26 14.63 1.98
C ASN A 142 15.84 14.65 1.39
N VAL A 143 15.55 15.56 0.46
CA VAL A 143 14.22 15.77 -0.13
C VAL A 143 14.22 15.26 -1.56
N SER A 144 13.51 14.17 -1.80
CA SER A 144 13.40 13.54 -3.11
C SER A 144 12.00 13.75 -3.71
N THR A 145 11.96 14.19 -4.96
CA THR A 145 10.72 14.29 -5.74
C THR A 145 10.34 12.98 -6.43
N ARG A 146 11.13 11.93 -6.18
CA ARG A 146 10.94 10.62 -6.79
C ARG A 146 9.79 9.90 -6.09
N SER A 147 8.80 9.47 -6.87
CA SER A 147 7.76 8.51 -6.48
C SER A 147 8.18 7.05 -6.75
N ASP A 148 9.26 6.82 -7.50
CA ASP A 148 9.68 5.50 -8.00
C ASP A 148 10.47 4.65 -6.99
N TYR A 149 10.44 4.98 -5.69
CA TYR A 149 10.99 4.08 -4.65
C TYR A 149 10.20 2.76 -4.53
N THR A 150 9.01 2.67 -5.14
CA THR A 150 8.01 1.61 -5.02
C THR A 150 8.00 0.58 -6.18
N ARG A 151 8.88 0.65 -7.20
CA ARG A 151 8.82 -0.23 -8.40
C ARG A 151 9.72 -1.49 -8.30
N PRO A 152 9.39 -2.58 -9.04
CA PRO A 152 9.25 -3.96 -8.55
C PRO A 152 10.59 -4.60 -8.20
N LYS A 153 10.65 -5.26 -7.04
CA LYS A 153 11.91 -5.79 -6.51
C LYS A 153 11.71 -7.19 -5.97
N SER A 154 12.56 -8.09 -6.45
CA SER A 154 12.60 -9.53 -6.25
C SER A 154 12.58 -9.95 -4.77
N ILE A 155 12.52 -11.24 -4.48
CA ILE A 155 12.62 -11.75 -3.10
C ILE A 155 13.97 -11.41 -2.43
N ASP A 156 15.01 -11.17 -3.22
CA ASP A 156 16.35 -10.84 -2.70
C ASP A 156 16.44 -9.41 -2.17
N ASP A 157 15.37 -8.64 -2.33
CA ASP A 157 15.34 -7.24 -2.00
C ASP A 157 14.78 -6.95 -0.58
N PHE A 158 14.46 -7.96 0.23
CA PHE A 158 14.02 -7.75 1.62
C PHE A 158 15.20 -7.51 2.57
N GLN A 159 15.06 -6.53 3.47
CA GLN A 159 16.09 -6.17 4.45
C GLN A 159 15.93 -6.95 5.76
N GLU A 160 14.73 -7.43 6.05
CA GLU A 160 14.43 -8.21 7.23
C GLU A 160 13.58 -9.43 6.85
N ILE A 161 13.97 -10.59 7.37
CA ILE A 161 13.29 -11.85 7.16
C ILE A 161 12.88 -12.41 8.51
N ILE A 162 11.57 -12.58 8.69
CA ILE A 162 10.99 -13.10 9.94
C ILE A 162 10.41 -14.49 9.63
N PRO A 163 10.99 -15.57 10.19
CA PRO A 163 10.46 -16.91 9.98
C PRO A 163 9.20 -17.13 10.83
N VAL A 164 8.17 -17.70 10.21
CA VAL A 164 6.88 -17.98 10.84
C VAL A 164 6.52 -19.45 10.61
N GLY A 165 6.01 -20.12 11.64
CA GLY A 165 5.51 -21.49 11.52
C GLY A 165 5.55 -22.30 12.81
N PRO A 166 5.03 -23.54 12.83
CA PRO A 166 4.79 -24.32 14.06
C PRO A 166 6.00 -24.54 14.97
N GLY A 167 7.22 -24.53 14.42
CA GLY A 167 8.48 -24.66 15.18
C GLY A 167 9.21 -23.35 15.45
N ARG A 168 8.57 -22.20 15.21
CA ARG A 168 9.16 -20.86 15.37
C ARG A 168 8.61 -20.17 16.61
N SER A 169 9.24 -19.05 16.99
CA SER A 169 8.71 -18.15 18.02
C SER A 169 7.36 -17.52 17.62
N LEU A 170 7.18 -17.27 16.32
CA LEU A 170 5.95 -16.78 15.73
C LEU A 170 5.30 -17.95 14.96
N THR A 171 4.24 -18.53 15.52
CA THR A 171 3.66 -19.78 14.99
C THR A 171 2.52 -19.56 14.00
N THR A 172 1.93 -18.37 13.98
CA THR A 172 0.79 -18.00 13.13
C THR A 172 1.06 -16.71 12.36
N ILE A 173 0.32 -16.50 11.26
CA ILE A 173 0.37 -15.24 10.49
C ILE A 173 -0.01 -14.06 11.39
N ARG A 174 -1.08 -14.20 12.18
CA ARG A 174 -1.55 -13.15 13.09
C ARG A 174 -0.48 -12.73 14.08
N ALA A 175 0.14 -13.69 14.77
CA ALA A 175 1.19 -13.38 15.74
C ALA A 175 2.38 -12.65 15.09
N ALA A 176 2.73 -13.04 13.87
CA ALA A 176 3.80 -12.39 13.12
C ALA A 176 3.45 -10.94 12.74
N LEU A 177 2.24 -10.70 12.23
CA LEU A 177 1.76 -9.35 11.90
C LEU A 177 1.64 -8.47 13.14
N GLU A 178 1.07 -8.99 14.23
CA GLU A 178 0.94 -8.26 15.50
C GLU A 178 2.30 -7.87 16.08
N SER A 179 3.35 -8.66 15.84
CA SER A 179 4.73 -8.31 16.23
C SER A 179 5.32 -7.11 15.46
N LEU A 180 4.68 -6.70 14.36
CA LEU A 180 5.08 -5.56 13.55
C LEU A 180 4.32 -4.29 13.89
N TYR A 181 3.15 -4.41 14.52
CA TYR A 181 2.31 -3.28 14.85
C TYR A 181 2.98 -2.44 15.93
N ALA A 182 3.09 -1.14 15.69
CA ALA A 182 3.30 -0.21 16.78
C ALA A 182 1.98 -0.02 17.50
N GLY A 183 1.92 -0.32 18.80
CA GLY A 183 0.74 -0.04 19.62
C GLY A 183 0.32 1.43 19.48
N GLY A 184 -0.99 1.68 19.58
CA GLY A 184 -1.58 3.03 19.49
C GLY A 184 -2.93 3.02 18.77
N ARG A 185 -3.58 4.20 18.70
CA ARG A 185 -4.92 4.41 18.12
C ARG A 185 -5.13 3.91 16.68
N LEU A 186 -4.10 3.47 15.95
CA LEU A 186 -4.17 3.01 14.55
C LEU A 186 -3.97 1.48 14.36
N ALA A 187 -3.76 0.73 15.45
CA ALA A 187 -3.60 -0.73 15.41
C ALA A 187 -4.90 -1.48 15.78
N ASN A 188 -6.08 -0.86 15.61
CA ASN A 188 -7.34 -1.51 15.95
C ASN A 188 -7.76 -2.51 14.86
N GLN A 189 -7.55 -3.79 15.13
CA GLN A 189 -7.92 -4.92 14.28
C GLN A 189 -9.42 -5.02 13.97
N SER A 190 -10.27 -4.38 14.77
CA SER A 190 -11.73 -4.34 14.58
C SER A 190 -12.18 -3.09 13.85
N ASN A 191 -11.29 -2.12 13.64
CA ASN A 191 -11.59 -0.91 12.90
C ASN A 191 -11.01 -1.03 11.48
N PRO A 192 -11.83 -1.40 10.48
CA PRO A 192 -11.38 -1.45 9.10
C PRO A 192 -10.90 -0.07 8.61
N ASN A 193 -11.19 1.01 9.34
CA ASN A 193 -10.74 2.37 9.02
C ASN A 193 -9.31 2.71 9.47
N GLN A 194 -8.55 1.75 9.99
CA GLN A 194 -7.20 1.97 10.48
C GLN A 194 -6.21 1.04 9.81
N LEU A 195 -5.25 1.62 9.10
CA LEU A 195 -4.11 0.87 8.59
C LEU A 195 -3.16 0.59 9.75
N PRO A 196 -2.81 -0.69 10.02
CA PRO A 196 -1.80 -0.96 11.03
C PRO A 196 -0.49 -0.30 10.60
N VAL A 197 0.09 0.46 11.51
CA VAL A 197 1.37 1.12 11.27
C VAL A 197 2.48 0.16 11.69
N CYS A 198 3.35 -0.20 10.75
CA CYS A 198 4.65 -0.79 11.06
C CYS A 198 5.71 0.31 10.96
N LEU A 199 6.39 0.58 12.07
CA LEU A 199 7.45 1.59 12.09
C LEU A 199 8.78 1.06 11.58
N ARG A 200 8.96 -0.27 11.61
CA ARG A 200 10.18 -0.93 11.12
C ARG A 200 10.21 -0.99 9.59
N ALA A 201 9.05 -1.23 8.97
CA ALA A 201 8.93 -1.41 7.54
C ALA A 201 8.84 -0.06 6.80
N ASN A 202 9.64 0.11 5.74
CA ASN A 202 9.64 1.30 4.90
C ASN A 202 10.21 0.96 3.50
N PRO A 203 10.21 1.88 2.50
CA PRO A 203 10.67 1.56 1.15
C PRO A 203 12.11 1.02 1.06
N PHE A 204 12.95 1.32 2.05
CA PHE A 204 14.35 0.93 2.13
C PHE A 204 14.64 -0.16 3.15
N HIS A 205 13.66 -0.52 3.98
CA HIS A 205 13.75 -1.61 4.95
C HIS A 205 12.45 -2.41 4.89
N ARG A 206 12.36 -3.28 3.88
CA ARG A 206 11.18 -4.13 3.67
C ARG A 206 11.29 -5.41 4.47
N ILE A 207 10.14 -5.88 4.94
CA ILE A 207 10.06 -7.07 5.79
C ILE A 207 9.35 -8.19 5.05
N ALA A 208 9.95 -9.37 5.02
CA ALA A 208 9.31 -10.60 4.57
C ALA A 208 8.95 -11.48 5.77
N LEU A 209 7.67 -11.82 5.89
CA LEU A 209 7.19 -12.89 6.76
C LEU A 209 7.28 -14.21 6.00
N VAL A 210 8.33 -14.99 6.27
CA VAL A 210 8.62 -16.24 5.56
C VAL A 210 7.98 -17.42 6.28
N LEU A 211 6.89 -17.92 5.70
CA LEU A 211 6.03 -18.97 6.22
C LEU A 211 6.64 -20.34 5.92
N ASP A 212 6.87 -21.15 6.97
CA ASP A 212 7.24 -22.55 6.85
C ASP A 212 6.08 -23.36 6.22
N PRO A 213 6.36 -24.48 5.52
CA PRO A 213 5.32 -25.30 4.88
C PRO A 213 4.18 -25.69 5.82
N GLY A 214 2.95 -25.60 5.33
CA GLY A 214 1.75 -25.95 6.10
C GLY A 214 0.52 -25.13 5.71
N THR A 215 -0.58 -25.43 6.39
CA THR A 215 -1.83 -24.68 6.27
C THR A 215 -1.94 -23.68 7.41
N TYR A 216 -2.16 -22.43 7.07
CA TYR A 216 -2.43 -21.35 8.00
C TYR A 216 -3.87 -20.90 7.84
N THR A 217 -4.47 -20.42 8.92
CA THR A 217 -5.78 -19.81 8.90
C THR A 217 -5.69 -18.34 9.28
N GLY A 218 -6.56 -17.51 8.70
CA GLY A 218 -6.62 -16.09 8.98
C GLY A 218 -8.03 -15.53 8.81
N ALA A 219 -8.30 -14.41 9.46
CA ALA A 219 -9.54 -13.66 9.28
C ALA A 219 -9.28 -12.18 9.55
N SER A 220 -9.37 -11.37 8.51
CA SER A 220 -9.03 -9.94 8.50
C SER A 220 -7.61 -9.70 9.04
N GLU A 221 -6.64 -10.47 8.54
CA GLU A 221 -5.24 -10.25 8.88
C GLU A 221 -4.73 -9.01 8.12
N HIS A 222 -4.52 -7.90 8.83
CA HIS A 222 -4.08 -6.65 8.22
C HIS A 222 -2.56 -6.63 8.00
N VAL A 223 -2.13 -6.47 6.75
CA VAL A 223 -0.69 -6.40 6.43
C VAL A 223 -0.25 -4.94 6.41
N PRO A 224 0.74 -4.53 7.26
CA PRO A 224 1.27 -3.18 7.23
C PRO A 224 1.99 -2.87 5.93
N ASP A 225 2.07 -1.59 5.58
CA ASP A 225 2.83 -1.13 4.42
C ASP A 225 4.28 -1.66 4.45
N TRP A 226 4.81 -2.06 3.28
CA TRP A 226 6.18 -2.58 3.11
C TRP A 226 6.45 -3.96 3.72
N VAL A 227 5.39 -4.69 4.08
CA VAL A 227 5.46 -6.07 4.57
C VAL A 227 4.89 -7.04 3.53
N TYR A 228 5.57 -8.17 3.34
CA TYR A 228 5.17 -9.20 2.37
C TYR A 228 5.01 -10.57 3.05
N LEU A 229 4.04 -11.34 2.58
CA LEU A 229 3.86 -12.74 2.96
C LEU A 229 4.57 -13.64 1.95
N VAL A 230 5.46 -14.52 2.40
CA VAL A 230 6.31 -15.32 1.51
C VAL A 230 6.26 -16.79 1.92
N GLY A 231 5.89 -17.67 0.99
CA GLY A 231 6.07 -19.11 1.19
C GLY A 231 7.55 -19.47 1.15
N ARG A 232 8.06 -20.18 2.17
CA ARG A 232 9.47 -20.61 2.18
C ARG A 232 9.83 -21.49 0.99
N VAL A 233 8.88 -22.33 0.58
CA VAL A 233 9.00 -23.21 -0.58
C VAL A 233 7.80 -22.94 -1.47
N PRO A 234 7.99 -22.75 -2.80
CA PRO A 234 6.88 -22.56 -3.72
C PRO A 234 5.80 -23.64 -3.56
N ASN A 235 4.54 -23.22 -3.51
CA ASN A 235 3.36 -24.09 -3.39
C ASN A 235 3.28 -24.92 -2.09
N SER A 236 4.11 -24.65 -1.07
CA SER A 236 4.09 -25.43 0.19
C SER A 236 3.23 -24.81 1.28
N VAL A 237 2.72 -23.59 1.07
CA VAL A 237 1.95 -22.84 2.04
C VAL A 237 0.57 -22.57 1.49
N VAL A 238 -0.46 -22.91 2.27
CA VAL A 238 -1.86 -22.59 1.97
C VAL A 238 -2.40 -21.72 3.09
N ILE A 239 -3.06 -20.62 2.74
CA ILE A 239 -3.76 -19.76 3.69
C ILE A 239 -5.25 -19.81 3.39
N GLU A 240 -6.04 -20.14 4.41
CA GLU A 240 -7.50 -20.29 4.34
C GLU A 240 -8.20 -19.41 5.40
N HIS A 241 -9.52 -19.30 5.33
CA HIS A 241 -10.27 -18.62 6.37
C HIS A 241 -10.19 -19.36 7.69
N ALA A 242 -10.06 -18.62 8.79
CA ALA A 242 -10.28 -19.14 10.12
C ALA A 242 -11.75 -19.56 10.32
N PRO A 243 -12.03 -20.55 11.18
CA PRO A 243 -13.39 -20.94 11.52
C PRO A 243 -14.25 -19.73 11.95
N GLY A 244 -15.41 -19.55 11.32
CA GLY A 244 -16.34 -18.46 11.64
C GLY A 244 -15.95 -17.08 11.08
N ALA A 245 -14.96 -16.99 10.17
CA ALA A 245 -14.56 -15.74 9.56
C ALA A 245 -15.73 -15.00 8.89
N THR A 246 -15.85 -13.70 9.16
CA THR A 246 -16.89 -12.82 8.61
C THR A 246 -16.39 -11.88 7.52
N GLY A 247 -15.08 -11.68 7.42
CA GLY A 247 -14.40 -10.86 6.41
C GLY A 247 -13.41 -11.68 5.57
N PRO A 248 -12.54 -11.00 4.79
CA PRO A 248 -11.52 -11.67 3.99
C PRO A 248 -10.43 -12.31 4.85
N ILE A 249 -9.59 -13.18 4.27
CA ILE A 249 -8.46 -13.76 5.00
C ILE A 249 -7.41 -12.67 5.29
N ILE A 250 -6.94 -12.00 4.23
CA ILE A 250 -5.92 -10.97 4.29
C ILE A 250 -6.48 -9.61 3.84
N GLU A 251 -6.18 -8.58 4.63
CA GLU A 251 -6.40 -7.17 4.33
C GLU A 251 -5.05 -6.52 4.04
N GLY A 252 -4.62 -6.56 2.77
CA GLY A 252 -3.30 -6.09 2.36
C GLY A 252 -3.40 -4.87 1.46
N GLN A 253 -3.01 -3.72 1.99
CA GLN A 253 -3.40 -2.43 1.46
C GLN A 253 -2.27 -1.79 0.63
N ALA A 254 -1.49 -0.83 1.14
CA ALA A 254 -0.49 -0.13 0.32
C ALA A 254 0.91 -0.75 0.42
N ASN A 255 1.59 -0.96 -0.71
CA ASN A 255 2.99 -1.40 -0.77
C ASN A 255 3.24 -2.76 -0.11
N THR A 256 2.27 -3.67 -0.24
CA THR A 256 2.29 -5.03 0.32
C THR A 256 2.22 -6.08 -0.79
N GLY A 257 2.28 -7.35 -0.43
CA GLY A 257 2.12 -8.41 -1.42
C GLY A 257 2.34 -9.81 -0.88
N ALA A 258 2.28 -10.77 -1.80
CA ALA A 258 2.56 -12.17 -1.50
C ALA A 258 3.41 -12.85 -2.57
N ILE A 259 4.22 -13.81 -2.14
CA ILE A 259 5.14 -14.57 -3.00
C ILE A 259 5.07 -16.06 -2.65
N ASP A 260 5.03 -16.94 -3.66
CA ASP A 260 5.25 -18.39 -3.50
C ASP A 260 4.28 -19.12 -2.55
N LEU A 261 3.02 -18.68 -2.50
CA LEU A 261 2.00 -19.25 -1.60
C LEU A 261 0.63 -19.41 -2.28
N THR A 262 -0.26 -20.16 -1.63
CA THR A 262 -1.66 -20.34 -2.05
C THR A 262 -2.60 -19.58 -1.13
N LEU A 263 -3.48 -18.78 -1.73
CA LEU A 263 -4.59 -18.09 -1.07
C LEU A 263 -5.90 -18.75 -1.50
N ARG A 264 -6.54 -19.49 -0.59
CA ARG A 264 -7.74 -20.27 -0.89
C ARG A 264 -8.94 -19.70 -0.15
N ASN A 265 -9.86 -19.11 -0.91
CA ASN A 265 -11.13 -18.64 -0.38
C ASN A 265 -12.04 -19.84 -0.07
N THR A 266 -12.44 -20.02 1.18
CA THR A 266 -13.19 -21.20 1.65
C THR A 266 -14.58 -20.86 2.17
N VAL A 267 -14.94 -19.58 2.28
CA VAL A 267 -16.16 -19.13 2.97
C VAL A 267 -17.06 -18.38 2.00
N PRO A 268 -18.38 -18.65 1.97
CA PRO A 268 -19.30 -17.92 1.12
C PRO A 268 -19.43 -16.46 1.54
N ASN A 269 -19.88 -15.63 0.61
CA ASN A 269 -20.17 -14.23 0.87
C ASN A 269 -21.07 -14.04 2.12
N GLY A 270 -20.80 -13.00 2.91
CA GLY A 270 -21.60 -12.69 4.08
C GLY A 270 -22.90 -11.95 3.73
N PRO A 271 -23.85 -11.87 4.68
CA PRO A 271 -24.96 -10.91 4.58
C PRO A 271 -24.42 -9.47 4.44
N SER A 272 -25.17 -8.61 3.73
CA SER A 272 -24.93 -7.17 3.67
C SER A 272 -23.56 -6.72 3.13
N GLY A 273 -23.06 -7.34 2.06
CA GLY A 273 -21.92 -6.79 1.32
C GLY A 273 -20.53 -6.98 1.95
N THR A 274 -20.41 -7.84 2.96
CA THR A 274 -19.11 -8.23 3.53
C THR A 274 -18.47 -9.30 2.66
N ALA A 275 -17.78 -8.86 1.61
CA ALA A 275 -17.08 -9.77 0.72
C ALA A 275 -15.94 -10.50 1.45
N ARG A 276 -16.00 -11.83 1.43
CA ARG A 276 -15.03 -12.71 2.12
C ARG A 276 -14.00 -13.21 1.12
N TYR A 277 -13.15 -12.29 0.65
CA TYR A 277 -12.09 -12.61 -0.30
C TYR A 277 -10.96 -13.39 0.37
N ALA A 278 -10.12 -14.06 -0.42
CA ALA A 278 -8.84 -14.54 0.11
C ALA A 278 -7.88 -13.36 0.35
N TRP A 279 -7.90 -12.35 -0.52
CA TRP A 279 -7.17 -11.11 -0.31
C TRP A 279 -8.01 -9.91 -0.75
N HIS A 280 -8.03 -8.89 0.09
CA HIS A 280 -8.84 -7.69 -0.11
C HIS A 280 -7.99 -6.42 -0.02
N THR A 281 -8.23 -5.50 -0.95
CA THR A 281 -7.45 -4.26 -1.11
C THR A 281 -8.35 -3.07 -1.48
N ASP A 282 -9.25 -2.73 -0.56
CA ASP A 282 -10.31 -1.73 -0.83
C ASP A 282 -10.32 -0.58 0.19
N PHE A 283 -9.42 -0.57 1.18
CA PHE A 283 -9.49 0.48 2.20
C PHE A 283 -8.82 1.79 1.74
N VAL A 284 -7.65 1.70 1.08
CA VAL A 284 -6.86 2.88 0.72
C VAL A 284 -7.55 3.75 -0.32
N HIS A 285 -8.51 3.19 -1.07
CA HIS A 285 -9.17 3.93 -2.14
C HIS A 285 -9.97 5.13 -1.62
N GLY A 286 -10.53 5.05 -0.40
CA GLY A 286 -11.34 6.11 0.19
C GLY A 286 -10.51 7.33 0.60
N VAL A 287 -9.20 7.12 0.77
CA VAL A 287 -8.23 8.16 1.11
C VAL A 287 -7.32 8.54 -0.08
N GLN A 288 -7.53 7.95 -1.26
CA GLN A 288 -6.85 8.30 -2.53
C GLN A 288 -7.58 9.39 -3.31
N THR A 289 -8.43 10.15 -2.64
CA THR A 289 -9.02 11.38 -3.20
C THR A 289 -7.97 12.48 -3.14
N PRO A 290 -7.66 13.15 -4.26
CA PRO A 290 -6.79 14.32 -4.23
C PRO A 290 -7.38 15.40 -3.33
N ASP A 291 -6.54 16.06 -2.53
CA ASP A 291 -6.98 17.24 -1.77
C ASP A 291 -7.14 18.47 -2.70
N SER A 292 -7.43 19.63 -2.12
CA SER A 292 -7.59 20.89 -2.88
C SER A 292 -6.35 21.31 -3.67
N GLU A 293 -5.18 20.78 -3.35
CA GLU A 293 -3.90 21.03 -4.03
C GLU A 293 -3.58 19.95 -5.08
N GLY A 294 -4.48 18.97 -5.28
CA GLY A 294 -4.27 17.81 -6.14
C GLY A 294 -3.35 16.75 -5.53
N ASP A 295 -3.04 16.84 -4.23
CA ASP A 295 -2.14 15.92 -3.56
C ASP A 295 -2.87 14.63 -3.16
N ILE A 296 -2.26 13.48 -3.51
CA ILE A 296 -2.80 12.16 -3.22
C ILE A 296 -2.07 11.59 -2.00
N ASN A 297 -2.83 10.99 -1.08
CA ASN A 297 -2.32 10.57 0.22
C ASN A 297 -1.09 9.64 0.15
N ARG A 298 -1.09 8.61 -0.73
CA ARG A 298 -0.01 7.62 -0.83
C ARG A 298 0.09 6.95 -2.20
N ASP A 299 1.31 6.67 -2.63
CA ASP A 299 1.58 5.65 -3.66
C ASP A 299 1.11 4.29 -3.16
N TYR A 300 0.47 3.54 -4.05
CA TYR A 300 -0.16 2.26 -3.74
C TYR A 300 0.26 1.23 -4.78
N ALA A 301 1.04 0.25 -4.33
CA ALA A 301 1.34 -0.94 -5.11
C ALA A 301 1.01 -2.19 -4.31
N VAL A 302 0.32 -3.16 -4.92
CA VAL A 302 0.19 -4.51 -4.37
C VAL A 302 0.71 -5.50 -5.39
N ASP A 303 1.66 -6.33 -4.97
CA ASP A 303 2.37 -7.25 -5.85
C ASP A 303 2.15 -8.71 -5.45
N PHE A 304 1.74 -9.54 -6.40
CA PHE A 304 1.62 -10.98 -6.26
C PHE A 304 2.56 -11.67 -7.24
N ARG A 305 3.44 -12.54 -6.74
CA ARG A 305 4.37 -13.30 -7.57
C ARG A 305 4.32 -14.79 -7.30
N ARG A 306 4.03 -15.61 -8.32
CA ARG A 306 3.91 -17.07 -8.15
C ARG A 306 2.92 -17.44 -7.04
N VAL A 307 1.86 -16.65 -6.92
CA VAL A 307 0.77 -16.89 -5.97
C VAL A 307 -0.34 -17.64 -6.68
N LYS A 308 -0.89 -18.67 -6.03
CA LYS A 308 -2.08 -19.36 -6.48
C LYS A 308 -3.31 -18.83 -5.74
N PHE A 309 -4.27 -18.28 -6.48
CA PHE A 309 -5.56 -17.84 -5.95
C PHE A 309 -6.62 -18.89 -6.26
N ILE A 310 -7.34 -19.36 -5.25
CA ILE A 310 -8.35 -20.42 -5.41
C ILE A 310 -9.70 -19.91 -4.91
N VAL A 311 -10.71 -19.92 -5.78
CA VAL A 311 -12.11 -19.87 -5.37
C VAL A 311 -12.50 -21.28 -4.92
N GLY A 312 -12.53 -21.50 -3.61
CA GLY A 312 -12.89 -22.80 -3.04
C GLY A 312 -14.35 -23.16 -3.29
N HIS A 313 -14.64 -24.47 -3.23
CA HIS A 313 -15.93 -25.01 -3.66
C HIS A 313 -17.15 -24.30 -3.05
N SER A 314 -17.08 -24.01 -1.75
CA SER A 314 -18.15 -23.40 -0.97
C SER A 314 -18.18 -21.86 -1.00
N ALA A 315 -17.16 -21.21 -1.56
CA ALA A 315 -17.02 -19.76 -1.48
C ALA A 315 -17.99 -19.02 -2.43
N GLN A 316 -18.16 -19.52 -3.66
CA GLN A 316 -19.03 -18.89 -4.67
C GLN A 316 -18.81 -17.35 -4.83
N ILE A 317 -17.61 -16.87 -4.52
CA ILE A 317 -17.16 -15.49 -4.62
C ILE A 317 -15.68 -15.49 -5.01
N GLN A 318 -15.26 -14.48 -5.74
CA GLN A 318 -13.89 -14.33 -6.24
C GLN A 318 -12.85 -14.42 -5.11
N ALA A 319 -11.63 -14.81 -5.45
CA ALA A 319 -10.54 -14.95 -4.48
C ALA A 319 -9.89 -13.59 -4.15
N PHE A 320 -9.96 -12.61 -5.04
CA PHE A 320 -9.35 -11.29 -4.87
C PHE A 320 -10.34 -10.15 -5.18
N GLY A 321 -10.34 -9.13 -4.33
CA GLY A 321 -11.12 -7.91 -4.52
C GLY A 321 -10.30 -6.63 -4.24
N SER A 322 -10.51 -5.59 -5.04
CA SER A 322 -9.77 -4.32 -4.92
C SER A 322 -10.58 -3.09 -5.35
N GLY A 323 -10.24 -1.94 -4.78
CA GLY A 323 -10.58 -0.63 -5.31
C GLY A 323 -9.32 0.07 -5.83
N ILE A 324 -9.32 0.45 -7.10
CA ILE A 324 -8.15 0.99 -7.81
C ILE A 324 -8.35 2.48 -8.10
N GLY A 325 -7.56 3.33 -7.43
CA GLY A 325 -7.52 4.79 -7.58
C GLY A 325 -6.43 5.32 -8.52
N VAL A 326 -6.21 6.64 -8.49
CA VAL A 326 -5.46 7.45 -9.50
C VAL A 326 -3.99 7.06 -9.71
N GLN A 327 -3.38 6.39 -8.74
CA GLN A 327 -1.97 5.97 -8.77
C GLN A 327 -1.79 4.55 -8.21
N ALA A 328 -2.88 3.81 -8.09
CA ALA A 328 -2.86 2.45 -7.59
C ALA A 328 -2.35 1.50 -8.68
N SER A 329 -1.45 0.59 -8.34
CA SER A 329 -1.11 -0.56 -9.17
C SER A 329 -1.35 -1.85 -8.39
N VAL A 330 -2.11 -2.77 -8.95
CA VAL A 330 -2.20 -4.14 -8.45
C VAL A 330 -1.64 -5.05 -9.54
N ASN A 331 -0.59 -5.80 -9.22
CA ASN A 331 0.17 -6.57 -10.19
C ASN A 331 0.17 -8.06 -9.83
N PHE A 332 -0.19 -8.90 -10.80
CA PHE A 332 -0.10 -10.36 -10.73
C PHE A 332 0.96 -10.80 -11.74
N ILE A 333 1.98 -11.50 -11.25
CA ILE A 333 3.13 -11.94 -12.04
C ILE A 333 3.32 -13.43 -11.78
N ASP A 334 3.31 -14.25 -12.83
CA ASP A 334 3.44 -15.71 -12.73
C ASP A 334 2.39 -16.37 -11.82
N CYS A 335 1.22 -15.75 -11.65
CA CYS A 335 0.16 -16.25 -10.77
C CYS A 335 -0.71 -17.32 -11.44
N GLU A 336 -1.28 -18.20 -10.63
CA GLU A 336 -2.31 -19.14 -11.05
C GLU A 336 -3.66 -18.74 -10.44
N LEU A 337 -4.71 -18.72 -11.27
CA LEU A 337 -6.09 -18.49 -10.85
C LEU A 337 -6.87 -19.80 -11.04
N ASP A 338 -7.50 -20.28 -9.97
CA ASP A 338 -8.14 -21.59 -9.93
C ASP A 338 -9.53 -21.49 -9.29
N CYS A 339 -10.38 -22.48 -9.57
CA CYS A 339 -11.69 -22.62 -8.97
C CYS A 339 -12.04 -24.10 -8.79
N GLU A 340 -12.40 -24.46 -7.56
CA GLU A 340 -12.80 -25.82 -7.23
C GLU A 340 -14.28 -26.11 -7.56
N SER A 341 -15.02 -25.07 -7.98
CA SER A 341 -16.42 -25.17 -8.35
C SER A 341 -16.57 -25.00 -9.86
N THR A 342 -16.84 -26.09 -10.57
CA THR A 342 -17.12 -26.06 -12.01
C THR A 342 -18.44 -25.36 -12.35
N SER A 343 -19.28 -25.04 -11.36
CA SER A 343 -20.52 -24.26 -11.53
C SER A 343 -20.33 -22.77 -11.29
N TYR A 344 -19.25 -22.34 -10.65
CA TYR A 344 -18.96 -20.93 -10.46
C TYR A 344 -18.68 -20.27 -11.82
N ARG A 345 -19.42 -19.20 -12.13
CA ARG A 345 -19.31 -18.45 -13.40
C ARG A 345 -18.81 -17.03 -13.22
N GLY A 346 -18.64 -16.58 -11.98
CA GLY A 346 -18.14 -15.24 -11.67
C GLY A 346 -16.64 -15.08 -11.94
N PRO A 347 -16.12 -13.86 -11.85
CA PRO A 347 -14.69 -13.57 -11.99
C PRO A 347 -13.85 -14.27 -10.90
N LEU A 348 -12.58 -14.57 -11.18
CA LEU A 348 -11.66 -15.09 -10.15
C LEU A 348 -10.98 -13.96 -9.37
N VAL A 349 -10.80 -12.82 -10.03
CA VAL A 349 -10.22 -11.60 -9.48
C VAL A 349 -11.04 -10.40 -9.93
N THR A 350 -11.27 -9.45 -9.03
CA THR A 350 -12.07 -8.25 -9.33
C THR A 350 -11.44 -6.96 -8.86
N ALA A 351 -11.71 -5.88 -9.60
CA ALA A 351 -11.43 -4.52 -9.15
C ALA A 351 -12.58 -3.56 -9.48
N ASN A 352 -12.74 -2.49 -8.71
CA ASN A 352 -13.57 -1.35 -9.06
C ASN A 352 -12.72 -0.09 -9.24
N ASN A 353 -13.18 0.88 -10.05
CA ASN A 353 -12.67 2.24 -9.91
C ASN A 353 -13.40 2.84 -8.69
N SER A 354 -12.62 3.29 -7.72
CA SER A 354 -13.12 3.64 -6.40
C SER A 354 -14.32 4.60 -6.39
N SER A 355 -15.14 4.54 -5.33
CA SER A 355 -16.28 5.41 -5.03
C SER A 355 -15.99 6.93 -4.94
N GLY A 356 -14.72 7.37 -5.02
CA GLY A 356 -14.34 8.79 -4.89
C GLY A 356 -13.17 9.30 -5.74
N THR A 357 -12.69 8.54 -6.73
CA THR A 357 -11.39 8.85 -7.39
C THR A 357 -11.48 9.33 -8.84
N ILE A 358 -10.44 10.05 -9.26
CA ILE A 358 -10.25 10.61 -10.62
C ILE A 358 -9.91 9.51 -11.67
N GLY A 359 -9.67 8.26 -11.24
CA GLY A 359 -9.15 7.13 -12.03
C GLY A 359 -7.71 7.31 -12.54
N GLY A 360 -7.18 6.31 -13.25
CA GLY A 360 -5.79 6.28 -13.76
C GLY A 360 -4.90 5.16 -13.18
N GLY A 361 -5.44 4.31 -12.32
CA GLY A 361 -4.73 3.16 -11.76
C GLY A 361 -4.59 1.99 -12.74
N ARG A 362 -3.81 0.99 -12.34
CA ARG A 362 -3.44 -0.17 -13.14
C ARG A 362 -3.78 -1.50 -12.45
N PHE A 363 -4.38 -2.40 -13.20
CA PHE A 363 -4.62 -3.78 -12.82
C PHE A 363 -3.91 -4.69 -13.82
N THR A 364 -2.73 -5.18 -13.42
CA THR A 364 -1.76 -5.80 -14.34
C THR A 364 -1.68 -7.29 -14.11
N PHE A 365 -1.67 -8.06 -15.20
CA PHE A 365 -1.46 -9.50 -15.23
C PHE A 365 -0.34 -9.79 -16.23
N ALA A 366 0.70 -10.47 -15.76
CA ALA A 366 1.84 -10.87 -16.58
C ALA A 366 2.14 -12.35 -16.36
N ASN A 367 2.18 -13.13 -17.45
CA ASN A 367 2.49 -14.56 -17.43
C ASN A 367 1.62 -15.38 -16.45
N CYS A 368 0.35 -14.99 -16.29
CA CYS A 368 -0.58 -15.66 -15.38
C CYS A 368 -1.36 -16.77 -16.11
N ARG A 369 -1.94 -17.70 -15.35
CA ARG A 369 -2.72 -18.82 -15.91
C ARG A 369 -4.06 -18.98 -15.20
N ASP A 370 -5.15 -19.05 -15.97
CA ASP A 370 -6.43 -19.55 -15.48
C ASP A 370 -6.42 -21.08 -15.65
N VAL A 371 -6.32 -21.80 -14.54
CA VAL A 371 -6.25 -23.27 -14.48
C VAL A 371 -7.56 -23.88 -13.97
N SER A 372 -8.61 -23.08 -13.84
CA SER A 372 -9.86 -23.46 -13.18
C SER A 372 -10.67 -24.53 -13.91
N GLY A 373 -10.37 -24.82 -15.18
CA GLY A 373 -11.11 -25.75 -16.01
C GLY A 373 -12.58 -25.38 -16.22
N ARG A 374 -12.95 -24.12 -15.92
CA ARG A 374 -14.31 -23.59 -16.11
C ARG A 374 -14.62 -23.42 -17.61
N ASP A 375 -15.91 -23.25 -17.91
CA ASP A 375 -16.38 -22.92 -19.25
C ASP A 375 -15.58 -21.73 -19.83
N ALA A 376 -15.23 -21.78 -21.11
CA ALA A 376 -14.52 -20.70 -21.80
C ALA A 376 -15.32 -19.37 -21.80
N SER A 377 -16.64 -19.42 -21.59
CA SER A 377 -17.45 -18.21 -21.40
C SER A 377 -17.35 -17.60 -20.00
N ALA A 378 -16.73 -18.30 -19.04
CA ALA A 378 -16.58 -17.79 -17.68
C ALA A 378 -15.57 -16.65 -17.64
N THR A 379 -15.88 -15.65 -16.82
CA THR A 379 -15.01 -14.48 -16.66
C THR A 379 -13.83 -14.83 -15.76
N THR A 380 -12.62 -14.46 -16.19
CA THR A 380 -11.42 -14.55 -15.35
C THR A 380 -11.25 -13.26 -14.55
N ILE A 381 -11.38 -12.10 -15.21
CA ILE A 381 -11.21 -10.76 -14.63
C ILE A 381 -12.53 -10.01 -14.68
N GLY A 382 -12.98 -9.46 -13.54
CA GLY A 382 -14.11 -8.54 -13.51
C GLY A 382 -13.65 -7.13 -13.10
N VAL A 383 -13.98 -6.12 -13.90
CA VAL A 383 -13.78 -4.73 -13.48
C VAL A 383 -15.04 -3.89 -13.60
N GLN A 384 -15.25 -3.05 -12.59
CA GLN A 384 -16.45 -2.26 -12.45
C GLN A 384 -16.13 -0.76 -12.40
N SER A 385 -16.99 0.05 -13.02
CA SER A 385 -16.93 1.51 -12.90
C SER A 385 -17.94 2.00 -11.85
N LYS A 386 -17.55 2.40 -10.64
CA LYS A 386 -18.44 2.99 -9.62
C LYS A 386 -18.55 4.52 -9.72
N THR A 387 -17.57 5.19 -10.34
CA THR A 387 -17.54 6.65 -10.49
C THR A 387 -17.11 7.12 -11.87
N ASP A 388 -17.50 8.35 -12.22
CA ASP A 388 -17.05 9.05 -13.43
C ASP A 388 -15.61 9.54 -13.27
N ALA A 389 -14.66 8.64 -13.55
CA ALA A 389 -13.25 8.97 -13.59
C ALA A 389 -12.89 9.80 -14.85
N THR A 390 -12.09 10.86 -14.69
CA THR A 390 -11.60 11.65 -15.85
C THR A 390 -10.51 10.90 -16.62
N ASN A 391 -9.70 10.09 -15.92
CA ASN A 391 -8.70 9.22 -16.53
C ASN A 391 -9.16 7.76 -16.40
N PRO A 392 -9.26 6.99 -17.49
CA PRO A 392 -9.63 5.59 -17.38
C PRO A 392 -8.56 4.80 -16.64
N ASN A 393 -8.99 3.90 -15.75
CA ASN A 393 -8.12 2.86 -15.22
C ASN A 393 -7.69 1.91 -16.34
N ILE A 394 -6.56 1.24 -16.17
CA ILE A 394 -6.01 0.32 -17.17
C ILE A 394 -6.06 -1.10 -16.60
N VAL A 395 -6.66 -2.02 -17.35
CA VAL A 395 -6.38 -3.46 -17.20
C VAL A 395 -5.34 -3.83 -18.24
N GLU A 396 -4.23 -4.38 -17.81
CA GLU A 396 -3.14 -4.81 -18.69
C GLU A 396 -2.94 -6.31 -18.55
N VAL A 397 -3.07 -7.06 -19.66
CA VAL A 397 -2.99 -8.53 -19.65
C VAL A 397 -1.97 -9.00 -20.69
N ASN A 398 -0.81 -9.43 -20.20
CA ASN A 398 0.33 -9.83 -21.01
C ASN A 398 0.70 -11.29 -20.78
N ASP A 399 0.84 -12.03 -21.88
CA ASP A 399 1.32 -13.42 -21.92
C ASP A 399 0.55 -14.39 -21.00
N CYS A 400 -0.75 -14.14 -20.77
CA CYS A 400 -1.58 -14.97 -19.91
C CYS A 400 -2.24 -16.13 -20.67
N GLN A 401 -2.34 -17.30 -20.03
CA GLN A 401 -2.95 -18.50 -20.63
C GLN A 401 -4.30 -18.81 -19.97
N GLY A 402 -5.28 -19.24 -20.76
CA GLY A 402 -6.62 -19.61 -20.25
C GLY A 402 -7.52 -18.42 -19.92
N PHE A 403 -7.04 -17.18 -20.03
CA PHE A 403 -7.80 -15.95 -19.80
C PHE A 403 -8.77 -15.72 -20.97
N ALA A 404 -9.94 -16.36 -20.93
CA ALA A 404 -10.86 -16.38 -22.07
C ALA A 404 -11.74 -15.13 -22.16
N SER A 405 -12.21 -14.60 -21.03
CA SER A 405 -13.10 -13.43 -21.00
C SER A 405 -12.86 -12.48 -19.82
N ILE A 406 -13.18 -11.20 -20.07
CA ILE A 406 -13.15 -10.10 -19.10
C ILE A 406 -14.51 -9.42 -19.07
N ALA A 407 -15.02 -9.17 -17.86
CA ALA A 407 -16.22 -8.40 -17.65
C ALA A 407 -15.90 -6.94 -17.37
N LEU A 408 -16.45 -6.02 -18.16
CA LEU A 408 -16.37 -4.58 -17.97
C LEU A 408 -17.78 -4.07 -17.65
N SER A 409 -18.07 -3.78 -16.38
CA SER A 409 -19.39 -3.33 -15.92
C SER A 409 -19.44 -1.79 -15.70
N PRO A 410 -20.51 -1.10 -16.15
CA PRO A 410 -20.70 0.34 -15.94
C PRO A 410 -21.06 0.75 -14.50
N GLY A 411 -21.17 -0.20 -13.56
CA GLY A 411 -21.52 0.06 -12.16
C GLY A 411 -23.00 0.05 -11.85
N THR A 412 -23.34 0.01 -10.55
CA THR A 412 -24.72 0.10 -10.05
C THR A 412 -25.13 1.51 -9.59
N LEU A 413 -24.16 2.38 -9.31
CA LEU A 413 -24.35 3.75 -8.81
C LEU A 413 -24.67 4.79 -9.90
N GLY A 414 -24.79 4.35 -11.16
CA GLY A 414 -25.03 5.20 -12.32
C GLY A 414 -24.51 4.52 -13.59
N VAL A 415 -24.89 5.03 -14.77
CA VAL A 415 -24.35 4.52 -16.04
C VAL A 415 -23.04 5.24 -16.30
N PHE A 416 -21.91 4.64 -15.90
CA PHE A 416 -20.55 5.15 -16.15
C PHE A 416 -19.85 4.27 -17.20
N PRO A 417 -20.23 4.36 -18.49
CA PRO A 417 -19.74 3.44 -19.50
C PRO A 417 -18.22 3.58 -19.68
N GLY A 418 -17.51 2.48 -19.50
CA GLY A 418 -16.17 2.27 -20.08
C GLY A 418 -15.04 3.13 -19.52
N LYS A 419 -14.94 3.29 -18.19
CA LYS A 419 -13.78 3.95 -17.54
C LYS A 419 -12.59 3.02 -17.29
N TRP A 420 -12.63 1.85 -17.93
CA TRP A 420 -11.53 0.90 -17.95
C TRP A 420 -11.06 0.73 -19.39
N ARG A 421 -9.74 0.82 -19.58
CA ARG A 421 -9.08 0.51 -20.84
C ARG A 421 -8.39 -0.84 -20.71
N LEU A 422 -8.81 -1.80 -21.54
CA LEU A 422 -8.08 -3.05 -21.69
C LEU A 422 -6.89 -2.85 -22.63
N THR A 423 -5.72 -3.35 -22.23
CA THR A 423 -4.47 -3.32 -22.98
C THR A 423 -3.71 -4.63 -22.79
N GLY A 424 -2.65 -4.82 -23.57
CA GLY A 424 -1.79 -6.01 -23.52
C GLY A 424 -1.92 -6.90 -24.74
N ASN A 425 -1.18 -8.01 -24.74
CA ASN A 425 -1.07 -8.92 -25.88
C ASN A 425 -1.92 -10.21 -25.75
N THR A 426 -2.61 -10.42 -24.62
CA THR A 426 -3.47 -11.59 -24.40
C THR A 426 -4.86 -11.34 -24.99
N PRO A 427 -5.33 -12.12 -25.99
CA PRO A 427 -6.67 -11.96 -26.54
C PRO A 427 -7.74 -12.37 -25.53
N MET A 428 -8.76 -11.53 -25.33
CA MET A 428 -9.88 -11.82 -24.43
C MET A 428 -11.21 -11.37 -25.04
N MET A 429 -12.28 -12.12 -24.77
CA MET A 429 -13.65 -11.67 -25.06
C MET A 429 -14.09 -10.64 -24.00
N VAL A 430 -14.57 -9.49 -24.44
CA VAL A 430 -15.13 -8.46 -23.54
C VAL A 430 -16.63 -8.66 -23.41
N VAL A 431 -17.12 -8.79 -22.17
CA VAL A 431 -18.55 -8.82 -21.84
C VAL A 431 -18.93 -7.60 -20.99
N SER A 432 -20.14 -7.08 -21.17
CA SER A 432 -20.57 -5.79 -20.58
C SER A 432 -21.30 -5.92 -19.23
N PHE A 433 -21.18 -7.06 -18.55
CA PHE A 433 -21.76 -7.33 -17.23
C PHE A 433 -20.84 -8.26 -16.45
N ILE A 434 -20.80 -8.15 -15.12
CA ILE A 434 -20.04 -9.07 -14.25
C ILE A 434 -21.00 -10.18 -13.78
N PRO A 435 -20.83 -11.44 -14.24
CA PRO A 435 -21.67 -12.54 -13.77
C PRO A 435 -21.43 -12.79 -12.27
N GLY A 436 -22.51 -12.92 -11.49
CA GLY A 436 -22.41 -13.25 -10.06
C GLY A 436 -21.98 -12.10 -9.15
N ASP A 437 -21.82 -10.87 -9.67
CA ASP A 437 -21.69 -9.68 -8.84
C ASP A 437 -23.05 -9.34 -8.21
N MET A 438 -23.26 -9.80 -6.99
CA MET A 438 -24.44 -9.47 -6.19
C MET A 438 -24.25 -8.21 -5.33
N LEU A 439 -23.07 -7.58 -5.36
CA LEU A 439 -22.71 -6.54 -4.39
C LEU A 439 -22.58 -5.14 -5.00
N GLY A 440 -22.36 -5.03 -6.31
CA GLY A 440 -22.50 -3.77 -7.03
C GLY A 440 -21.51 -2.68 -6.68
#